data_AF-A0AAI8R9Y1-F1
#
_entry.id   AF-A0AAI8R9Y1-F1
#
_cell.length_a   1.000
_cell.length_b   1.000
_cell.length_c   1.000
_cell.angle_alpha   90.00
_cell.angle_beta   90.00
_cell.angle_gamma   90.00
#
_symmetry.space_group_name_H-M   'P 1'
#
loop_
_entity.id
_entity.type
_entity.pdbx_description
1 polymer ?
#
loop_
_entity_poly.entity_id
_entity_poly.type
_entity_poly.pdbx_seq_one_letter_code
_entity_poly.pdbx_strand_id
1 'polypeptide(L)'
;MIKGKSKFDSEMFYGDYDNWMGFNKQKYTKEQAIEAWKEEMSELDEVIPFVVEDAFVRYRVGQNEDHEPCAGWWLEWKDYGNKSVPAWSIRQA
;
A
#
# COMPACT_ATOMS: atom_id res chain seq x y z
N MET A 1 6.20 16.18 -5.06
CA MET A 1 6.92 15.83 -3.81
C MET A 1 6.24 16.50 -2.63
N ILE A 2 5.74 15.69 -1.70
CA ILE A 2 5.22 16.15 -0.40
C ILE A 2 6.34 16.92 0.33
N LYS A 3 6.04 18.12 0.82
CA LYS A 3 6.93 18.85 1.73
C LYS A 3 6.75 18.26 3.13
N GLY A 4 7.66 17.39 3.56
CA GLY A 4 7.65 16.72 4.86
C GLY A 4 7.42 15.21 4.80
N LYS A 5 7.61 14.52 5.93
CA LYS A 5 7.35 13.07 6.04
C LYS A 5 5.83 12.85 6.11
N SER A 6 5.31 12.00 5.23
CA SER A 6 3.90 11.62 5.27
C SER A 6 3.55 10.89 6.58
N LYS A 7 2.30 11.03 7.03
CA LYS A 7 1.74 10.24 8.14
C LYS A 7 1.50 8.78 7.75
N PHE A 8 1.32 8.50 6.47
CA PHE A 8 1.18 7.14 5.96
C PHE A 8 2.44 6.32 6.28
N ASP A 9 2.26 5.09 6.75
CA ASP A 9 3.35 4.18 7.11
C ASP A 9 3.30 2.93 6.24
N SER A 10 2.38 2.03 6.55
CA SER A 10 1.92 0.93 5.72
C SER A 10 0.47 0.61 6.08
N GLU A 11 -0.26 -0.01 5.15
CA GLU A 11 -1.64 -0.46 5.37
C GLU A 11 -2.01 -1.58 4.40
N MET A 12 -2.93 -2.44 4.83
CA MET A 12 -3.59 -3.42 3.98
C MET A 12 -4.74 -2.76 3.22
N PHE A 13 -4.80 -3.00 1.92
CA PHE A 13 -5.83 -2.50 1.03
C PHE A 13 -6.74 -3.66 0.61
N TYR A 14 -8.04 -3.37 0.55
CA TYR A 14 -9.05 -4.29 0.07
C TYR A 14 -9.47 -3.89 -1.35
N GLY A 15 -9.79 -4.87 -2.19
CA GLY A 15 -10.13 -4.68 -3.59
C GLY A 15 -9.84 -5.93 -4.41
N ASP A 16 -9.24 -5.75 -5.59
CA ASP A 16 -9.10 -6.80 -6.61
C ASP A 16 -8.09 -7.90 -6.28
N TYR A 17 -7.31 -7.76 -5.19
CA TYR A 17 -6.18 -8.64 -4.89
C TYR A 17 -6.15 -9.06 -3.43
N ASP A 18 -5.76 -10.31 -3.20
CA ASP A 18 -5.50 -10.85 -1.88
C ASP A 18 -4.18 -10.33 -1.30
N ASN A 19 -4.15 -10.18 0.03
CA ASN A 19 -2.94 -9.86 0.77
C ASN A 19 -2.23 -8.59 0.26
N TRP A 20 -3.01 -7.61 -0.19
CA TRP A 20 -2.52 -6.41 -0.83
C TRP A 20 -2.15 -5.35 0.20
N MET A 21 -0.88 -4.94 0.23
CA MET A 21 -0.38 -3.93 1.16
C MET A 21 0.40 -2.84 0.43
N GLY A 22 0.30 -1.62 0.96
CA GLY A 22 1.11 -0.49 0.52
C GLY A 22 2.10 -0.08 1.60
N PHE A 23 3.33 0.25 1.21
CA PHE A 23 4.39 0.69 2.13
C PHE A 23 4.99 2.03 1.68
N ASN A 24 5.14 2.98 2.60
CA ASN A 24 5.66 4.32 2.29
C ASN A 24 7.15 4.28 1.88
N LYS A 25 7.47 4.68 0.64
CA LYS A 25 8.87 4.71 0.15
C LYS A 25 9.79 5.70 0.84
N GLN A 26 9.23 6.66 1.59
CA GLN A 26 10.02 7.58 2.41
C GLN A 26 10.56 6.91 3.68
N LYS A 27 10.03 5.74 4.04
CA LYS A 27 10.31 5.03 5.30
C LYS A 27 10.85 3.62 5.10
N TYR A 28 10.44 2.95 4.01
CA TYR A 28 10.85 1.60 3.69
C TYR A 28 11.63 1.56 2.37
N THR A 29 12.77 0.88 2.37
CA THR A 29 13.35 0.37 1.12
C THR A 29 12.43 -0.72 0.55
N LYS A 30 12.65 -1.11 -0.71
CA LYS A 30 11.88 -2.18 -1.33
C LYS A 30 12.03 -3.49 -0.54
N GLU A 31 13.26 -3.81 -0.13
CA GLU A 31 13.59 -5.02 0.63
C GLU A 31 12.92 -5.01 2.00
N GLN A 32 12.97 -3.89 2.73
CA GLN A 32 12.28 -3.74 4.01
C GLN A 32 10.76 -3.92 3.90
N ALA A 33 10.15 -3.39 2.83
CA ALA A 33 8.73 -3.57 2.58
C ALA A 33 8.37 -5.03 2.27
N ILE A 34 9.21 -5.74 1.50
CA ILE A 34 9.02 -7.16 1.21
C ILE A 34 9.12 -8.01 2.47
N GLU A 35 10.13 -7.77 3.32
CA GLU A 35 10.28 -8.55 4.56
C GLU A 35 9.11 -8.27 5.53
N ALA A 36 8.71 -7.01 5.70
CA ALA A 36 7.53 -6.68 6.50
C ALA A 36 6.25 -7.34 5.96
N TRP A 37 6.05 -7.34 4.64
CA TRP A 37 4.91 -8.02 4.03
C TRP A 37 4.94 -9.53 4.30
N LYS A 38 6.10 -10.19 4.14
CA LYS A 38 6.22 -11.63 4.43
C LYS A 38 5.99 -11.96 5.90
N GLU A 39 6.42 -11.10 6.82
CA GLU A 39 6.17 -11.27 8.26
C GLU A 39 4.67 -11.23 8.56
N GLU A 40 3.93 -10.29 7.98
CA GLU A 40 2.47 -10.21 8.09
C GLU A 40 1.77 -11.42 7.44
N MET A 41 2.37 -12.00 6.40
CA MET A 41 1.87 -13.19 5.70
C MET A 41 2.36 -14.52 6.31
N SER A 42 3.18 -14.49 7.36
CA SER A 42 3.94 -15.65 7.84
C SER A 42 3.09 -16.77 8.47
N GLU A 43 1.78 -16.56 8.64
CA GLU A 43 0.83 -17.64 8.95
C GLU A 43 0.65 -18.62 7.77
N LEU A 44 1.17 -18.28 6.58
CA LEU A 44 1.11 -19.10 5.39
C LEU A 44 2.45 -19.84 5.23
N ASP A 45 2.46 -21.12 5.62
CA ASP A 45 3.61 -22.06 5.63
C ASP A 45 4.31 -22.27 4.27
N GLU A 46 3.90 -21.57 3.22
CA GLU A 46 4.39 -21.73 1.84
C GLU A 46 5.06 -20.46 1.31
N VAL A 47 6.07 -20.64 0.45
CA VAL A 47 6.65 -19.53 -0.30
C VAL A 47 5.59 -18.99 -1.26
N ILE A 48 4.88 -17.93 -0.86
CA ILE A 48 3.84 -17.30 -1.67
C ILE A 48 4.50 -16.52 -2.80
N PRO A 49 4.18 -16.80 -4.08
CA PRO A 49 4.54 -15.92 -5.18
C PRO A 49 3.90 -14.55 -4.98
N PHE A 50 4.68 -13.48 -5.13
CA PHE A 50 4.21 -12.12 -4.91
C PHE A 50 4.67 -11.16 -6.02
N VAL A 51 3.90 -10.08 -6.16
CA VAL A 51 4.17 -8.99 -7.11
C VAL A 51 4.54 -7.73 -6.32
N VAL A 52 5.55 -6.99 -6.81
CA VAL A 52 5.93 -5.69 -6.24
C VAL A 52 5.91 -4.64 -7.33
N GLU A 53 5.11 -3.59 -7.11
CA GLU A 53 4.85 -2.53 -8.08
C GLU A 53 5.07 -1.15 -7.46
N ASP A 54 5.39 -0.19 -8.32
CA ASP A 54 5.42 1.22 -7.95
C ASP A 54 3.99 1.76 -7.89
N ALA A 55 3.63 2.37 -6.77
CA ALA A 55 2.31 2.95 -6.55
C ALA A 55 2.39 4.28 -5.79
N PHE A 56 1.22 4.82 -5.50
CA PHE A 56 1.05 6.01 -4.69
C PHE A 56 -0.08 5.79 -3.69
N VAL A 57 0.02 6.41 -2.50
CA VAL A 57 -1.04 6.40 -1.50
C VAL A 57 -1.53 7.80 -1.24
N ARG A 58 -2.85 7.98 -1.16
CA ARG A 58 -3.49 9.27 -0.91
C ARG A 58 -4.60 9.15 0.13
N TYR A 59 -4.59 10.05 1.11
CA TYR A 59 -5.74 10.22 2.00
C TYR A 59 -6.83 10.99 1.27
N ARG A 60 -8.01 10.38 1.11
CA ARG A 60 -9.19 11.04 0.53
C ARG A 60 -10.47 10.35 0.99
N VAL A 61 -11.59 11.02 0.73
CA VAL A 61 -12.90 10.37 0.73
C VAL A 61 -13.03 9.54 -0.54
N GLY A 62 -13.48 8.30 -0.41
CA GLY A 62 -13.81 7.37 -1.49
C GLY A 62 -15.01 6.53 -1.12
N GLN A 63 -15.30 5.50 -1.91
CA GLN A 63 -16.34 4.51 -1.60
C GLN A 63 -15.68 3.18 -1.33
N ASN A 64 -16.06 2.52 -0.24
CA ASN A 64 -15.62 1.16 0.05
C ASN A 64 -16.40 0.14 -0.80
N GLU A 65 -16.16 -1.16 -0.54
CA GLU A 65 -16.80 -2.27 -1.24
C GLU A 65 -18.33 -2.30 -1.04
N ASP A 66 -18.82 -1.80 0.10
CA ASP A 66 -20.25 -1.65 0.41
C ASP A 66 -20.89 -0.38 -0.20
N HIS A 67 -20.14 0.34 -1.04
CA HIS A 67 -20.54 1.61 -1.67
C HIS A 67 -20.76 2.77 -0.67
N GLU A 68 -20.29 2.61 0.57
CA GLU A 68 -20.39 3.63 1.61
C GLU A 68 -19.23 4.63 1.51
N PRO A 69 -19.49 5.93 1.74
CA PRO A 69 -18.43 6.93 1.76
C PRO A 69 -17.52 6.73 2.97
N CYS A 70 -16.22 6.52 2.72
CA CYS A 70 -15.22 6.41 3.78
C CYS A 70 -14.01 7.31 3.53
N ALA A 71 -13.46 7.88 4.61
CA ALA A 71 -12.25 8.68 4.58
C ALA A 71 -11.07 7.81 5.06
N GLY A 72 -10.14 7.54 4.17
CA GLY A 72 -9.06 6.59 4.43
C GLY A 72 -7.88 6.79 3.48
N TRP A 73 -6.89 5.93 3.63
CA TRP A 73 -5.82 5.81 2.66
C TRP A 73 -6.29 4.99 1.47
N TRP A 74 -5.96 5.45 0.27
CA TRP A 74 -6.28 4.78 -0.97
C TRP A 74 -5.01 4.55 -1.76
N LEU A 75 -4.85 3.32 -2.27
CA LEU A 75 -3.80 3.02 -3.24
C LEU A 75 -4.20 3.54 -4.61
N GLU A 76 -3.25 4.15 -5.30
CA GLU A 76 -3.43 4.88 -6.55
C GLU A 76 -2.25 4.58 -7.47
N TRP A 77 -2.51 4.39 -8.75
CA TRP A 77 -1.46 4.15 -9.75
C TRP A 77 -0.92 5.44 -10.38
N LYS A 78 -1.54 6.58 -10.03
CA LYS A 78 -1.21 7.90 -10.57
C LYS A 78 -0.55 8.77 -9.50
N ASP A 79 0.50 9.49 -9.89
CA ASP A 79 1.08 10.54 -9.05
C ASP A 79 0.18 11.78 -9.01
N TYR A 80 -0.22 12.17 -7.80
CA TYR A 80 -0.94 13.41 -7.50
C TYR A 80 -0.04 14.47 -6.81
N GLY A 81 1.27 14.35 -6.97
CA GLY A 81 2.27 15.38 -6.67
C GLY A 81 2.52 15.59 -5.18
N ASN A 82 1.80 16.53 -4.57
CA ASN A 82 1.88 16.81 -3.13
C ASN A 82 0.69 16.23 -2.35
N LYS A 83 -0.26 15.61 -3.06
CA LYS A 83 -1.45 14.96 -2.47
C LYS A 83 -1.28 13.45 -2.31
N SER A 84 -0.17 12.89 -2.78
CA SER A 84 0.09 11.47 -2.78
C SER A 84 1.52 11.17 -2.35
N VAL A 85 1.68 10.02 -1.70
CA VAL A 85 2.94 9.50 -1.18
C VAL A 85 3.39 8.38 -2.10
N PRO A 86 4.63 8.37 -2.61
CA PRO A 86 5.15 7.20 -3.31
C PRO A 86 5.15 5.98 -2.38
N ALA A 87 4.64 4.85 -2.87
CA ALA A 87 4.50 3.62 -2.10
C ALA A 87 4.97 2.39 -2.89
N TRP A 88 5.48 1.38 -2.18
CA TRP A 88 5.58 0.02 -2.72
C TRP A 88 4.20 -0.63 -2.59
N SER A 89 3.65 -1.13 -3.68
CA SER A 89 2.47 -2.00 -3.68
C SER A 89 2.96 -3.45 -3.72
N ILE A 90 2.62 -4.24 -2.71
CA ILE A 90 2.96 -5.66 -2.63
C ILE A 90 1.68 -6.44 -2.46
N ARG A 91 1.53 -7.51 -3.25
CA ARG A 91 0.36 -8.39 -3.21
C ARG A 91 0.75 -9.81 -3.54
N GLN A 92 -0.10 -10.75 -3.17
CA GLN A 92 -0.02 -12.10 -3.69
C GLN A 92 -0.22 -12.08 -5.23
N ALA A 93 0.53 -12.92 -5.94
CA ALA A 93 0.55 -12.96 -7.40
C ALA A 93 -0.71 -13.60 -7.99
#